data_AF-A0A955IHU7-F1
#
_entry.id   AF-A0A955IHU7-F1
#
_cell.length_a   1.000
_cell.length_b   1.000
_cell.length_c   1.000
_cell.angle_alpha   90.00
_cell.angle_beta   90.00
_cell.angle_gamma   90.00
#
_symmetry.space_group_name_H-M   'P 1'
#
loop_
_entity.id
_entity.type
_entity.pdbx_description
1 polymer ?
#
loop_
_entity_poly.entity_id
_entity_poly.type
_entity_poly.pdbx_seq_one_letter_code
_entity_poly.pdbx_strand_id
1 'polypeptide(L)'
;MNNRSTLPCVPRSAAATPVPPAPLALALLALALPALPAAAGHTNNIMITGYWPNTNNMVRQFSTNPAQNPAGWQGENWRGSGYNIHSFFPEFPGQTGPSWGKGEGDFEVDYQDTSADWWRITDQIKPVAIITFSRGASGLSWEVESRNRNRTSWTSDYLAPFQPDQSPPDPTWPANAYRDSTLPMQNIVTAVNNSAVGVPAFIDTSAGAGGTFLSEYIGYHGLWYQSMHSDPNDPAWSVAAGHIHVGVGVSEEQGRLLTEISLEELIAHVNTIVPAPGSAIVLALGGLPAGRRRR
;
A
#
# COMPACT_ATOMS: atom_id res chain seq x y z
N MET A 1 55.96 -88.42 59.11
CA MET A 1 54.52 -88.77 59.15
C MET A 1 53.74 -87.67 58.44
N ASN A 2 53.18 -88.00 57.26
CA ASN A 2 51.91 -87.57 56.62
C ASN A 2 51.37 -86.13 56.80
N ASN A 3 50.80 -85.40 55.82
CA ASN A 3 50.51 -85.58 54.38
C ASN A 3 49.84 -84.26 53.86
N ARG A 4 50.10 -83.84 52.60
CA ARG A 4 49.21 -83.10 51.61
C ARG A 4 48.59 -81.72 52.00
N SER A 5 48.23 -80.75 51.13
CA SER A 5 48.33 -80.48 49.67
C SER A 5 47.83 -79.04 49.38
N THR A 6 48.24 -78.49 48.21
CA THR A 6 47.57 -77.53 47.27
C THR A 6 47.37 -76.01 47.57
N LEU A 7 47.94 -75.20 46.65
CA LEU A 7 47.65 -73.79 46.24
C LEU A 7 46.30 -73.68 45.45
N PRO A 8 45.82 -72.53 44.84
CA PRO A 8 46.43 -71.20 44.55
C PRO A 8 45.51 -69.91 44.56
N CYS A 9 46.13 -68.77 44.17
CA CYS A 9 45.62 -67.64 43.33
C CYS A 9 45.06 -66.34 43.96
N VAL A 10 45.47 -65.19 43.38
CA VAL A 10 45.29 -63.76 43.78
C VAL A 10 44.22 -63.09 42.87
N PRO A 11 43.56 -61.97 43.26
CA PRO A 11 43.88 -60.68 42.62
C PRO A 11 43.65 -59.36 43.42
N ARG A 12 44.46 -58.36 43.03
CA ARG A 12 44.30 -56.89 42.84
C ARG A 12 43.40 -55.96 43.70
N SER A 13 44.03 -54.80 43.96
CA SER A 13 43.68 -53.53 44.62
C SER A 13 42.49 -52.72 44.04
N ALA A 14 41.83 -51.92 44.90
CA ALA A 14 40.89 -50.85 44.53
C ALA A 14 41.27 -49.50 45.19
N ALA A 15 41.08 -48.43 44.42
CA ALA A 15 41.63 -47.09 44.58
C ALA A 15 40.74 -46.12 45.39
N ALA A 16 41.39 -45.05 45.88
CA ALA A 16 40.81 -43.92 46.58
C ALA A 16 40.07 -42.94 45.65
N THR A 17 38.97 -42.37 46.15
CA THR A 17 38.16 -41.34 45.48
C THR A 17 38.54 -39.92 45.93
N PRO A 18 38.62 -38.93 45.02
CA PRO A 18 38.78 -37.52 45.36
C PRO A 18 37.44 -36.76 45.45
N VAL A 19 37.43 -35.73 46.30
CA VAL A 19 36.33 -34.80 46.61
C VAL A 19 36.11 -33.78 45.48
N PRO A 20 34.85 -33.41 45.12
CA PRO A 20 34.57 -32.48 44.02
C PRO A 20 34.74 -30.98 44.40
N PRO A 21 34.93 -30.08 43.40
CA PRO A 21 35.05 -28.64 43.61
C PRO A 21 33.69 -27.90 43.69
N ALA A 22 33.71 -26.73 44.31
CA ALA A 22 32.60 -25.80 44.52
C ALA A 22 32.03 -25.19 43.22
N PRO A 23 30.75 -24.76 43.18
CA PRO A 23 30.11 -24.29 41.96
C PRO A 23 30.52 -22.84 41.63
N LEU A 24 30.88 -22.63 40.36
CA LEU A 24 31.01 -21.33 39.72
C LEU A 24 29.60 -20.70 39.59
N ALA A 25 29.37 -19.54 40.22
CA ALA A 25 28.18 -18.74 39.99
C ALA A 25 28.30 -18.05 38.62
N LEU A 26 27.58 -18.56 37.63
CA LEU A 26 27.44 -17.96 36.31
C LEU A 26 26.46 -16.79 36.41
N ALA A 27 26.97 -15.56 36.45
CA ALA A 27 26.13 -14.36 36.34
C ALA A 27 25.59 -14.25 34.91
N LEU A 28 24.32 -14.65 34.70
CA LEU A 28 23.57 -14.35 33.48
C LEU A 28 23.26 -12.85 33.46
N LEU A 29 24.05 -12.08 32.70
CA LEU A 29 23.69 -10.73 32.32
C LEU A 29 22.57 -10.81 31.28
N ALA A 30 21.31 -10.80 31.72
CA ALA A 30 20.18 -10.61 30.82
C ALA A 30 20.27 -9.20 30.24
N LEU A 31 20.75 -9.08 29.01
CA LEU A 31 20.58 -7.87 28.22
C LEU A 31 19.06 -7.66 28.04
N ALA A 32 18.51 -6.73 28.80
CA ALA A 32 17.21 -6.15 28.51
C ALA A 32 17.35 -5.37 27.19
N LEU A 33 17.16 -6.08 26.07
CA LEU A 33 16.87 -5.42 24.81
C LEU A 33 15.61 -4.58 25.04
N PRO A 34 15.62 -3.27 24.79
CA PRO A 34 14.35 -2.56 24.70
C PRO A 34 13.54 -3.26 23.63
N ALA A 35 12.39 -3.80 24.00
CA ALA A 35 11.38 -4.22 23.04
C ALA A 35 11.06 -2.96 22.23
N LEU A 36 11.63 -2.85 21.04
CA LEU A 36 11.14 -1.92 20.06
C LEU A 36 9.64 -2.21 19.94
N PRO A 37 8.75 -1.20 20.02
CA PRO A 37 7.35 -1.43 19.70
C PRO A 37 7.35 -2.12 18.34
N ALA A 38 6.77 -3.32 18.28
CA ALA A 38 6.51 -3.97 17.01
C ALA A 38 5.67 -2.97 16.23
N ALA A 39 6.26 -2.34 15.22
CA ALA A 39 5.51 -1.51 14.30
C ALA A 39 4.32 -2.37 13.85
N ALA A 40 3.10 -1.85 14.01
CA ALA A 40 1.93 -2.52 13.49
C ALA A 40 2.23 -2.91 12.04
N GLY A 41 2.02 -4.18 11.70
CA GLY A 41 2.34 -4.73 10.38
C GLY A 41 1.40 -4.17 9.34
N HIS A 42 1.58 -2.91 8.96
CA HIS A 42 0.95 -2.31 7.79
C HIS A 42 1.37 -3.10 6.54
N THR A 43 0.54 -3.07 5.51
CA THR A 43 0.92 -3.70 4.24
C THR A 43 1.87 -2.81 3.47
N ASN A 44 2.48 -3.37 2.42
CA ASN A 44 3.22 -2.59 1.41
C ASN A 44 2.41 -2.47 0.12
N ASN A 45 1.08 -2.55 0.21
CA ASN A 45 0.22 -2.48 -0.97
C ASN A 45 -0.14 -1.03 -1.25
N ILE A 46 0.05 -0.59 -2.49
CA ILE A 46 -0.49 0.66 -3.01
C ILE A 46 -1.65 0.31 -3.93
N MET A 47 -2.79 0.93 -3.70
CA MET A 47 -3.98 0.75 -4.52
C MET A 47 -4.09 1.88 -5.54
N ILE A 48 -4.39 1.53 -6.77
CA ILE A 48 -4.79 2.50 -7.78
C ILE A 48 -6.09 2.07 -8.46
N THR A 49 -6.90 3.02 -8.92
CA THR A 49 -8.15 2.73 -9.64
C THR A 49 -8.27 3.55 -10.92
N GLY A 50 -9.10 3.13 -11.88
CA GLY A 50 -9.29 3.88 -13.12
C GLY A 50 -10.72 3.82 -13.64
N TYR A 51 -11.44 4.94 -13.62
CA TYR A 51 -12.78 5.04 -14.22
C TYR A 51 -12.76 5.47 -15.69
N TRP A 52 -13.31 4.60 -16.54
CA TRP A 52 -13.41 4.74 -18.00
C TRP A 52 -12.07 4.78 -18.75
N PRO A 53 -12.07 4.39 -20.04
CA PRO A 53 -10.95 4.68 -20.91
C PRO A 53 -10.74 6.20 -21.04
N ASN A 54 -9.51 6.69 -20.96
CA ASN A 54 -8.24 5.94 -20.99
C ASN A 54 -7.72 5.43 -19.62
N THR A 55 -8.32 5.84 -18.49
CA THR A 55 -7.75 5.60 -17.16
C THR A 55 -7.79 4.16 -16.68
N ASN A 56 -8.80 3.37 -17.05
CA ASN A 56 -8.81 1.93 -16.75
C ASN A 56 -7.68 1.19 -17.50
N ASN A 57 -7.46 1.54 -18.77
CA ASN A 57 -6.45 0.92 -19.62
C ASN A 57 -5.03 1.30 -19.19
N MET A 58 -4.81 2.54 -18.74
CA MET A 58 -3.47 3.00 -18.36
C MET A 58 -2.93 2.37 -17.06
N VAL A 59 -3.82 1.82 -16.23
CA VAL A 59 -3.45 1.12 -14.98
C VAL A 59 -3.50 -0.41 -15.11
N ARG A 60 -3.87 -0.93 -16.29
CA ARG A 60 -4.17 -2.36 -16.52
C ARG A 60 -3.03 -3.30 -16.14
N GLN A 61 -1.77 -2.91 -16.37
CA GLN A 61 -0.58 -3.69 -16.04
C GLN A 61 -0.46 -4.05 -14.55
N PHE A 62 -1.17 -3.32 -13.68
CA PHE A 62 -1.18 -3.53 -12.23
C PHE A 62 -2.35 -4.37 -11.73
N SER A 63 -3.22 -4.87 -12.62
CA SER A 63 -4.31 -5.78 -12.24
C SER A 63 -3.76 -7.20 -12.10
N THR A 64 -4.15 -7.86 -11.02
CA THR A 64 -3.89 -9.29 -10.78
C THR A 64 -4.90 -10.20 -11.46
N ASN A 65 -5.97 -9.65 -12.03
CA ASN A 65 -7.00 -10.42 -12.72
C ASN A 65 -6.50 -10.81 -14.12
N PRO A 66 -6.29 -12.11 -14.43
CA PRO A 66 -5.75 -12.54 -15.72
C PRO A 66 -6.70 -12.28 -16.90
N ALA A 67 -8.00 -12.08 -16.65
CA ALA A 67 -8.94 -11.69 -17.70
C ALA A 67 -8.73 -10.22 -18.12
N GLN A 68 -8.43 -9.34 -17.15
CA GLN A 68 -8.14 -7.92 -17.41
C GLN A 68 -6.68 -7.72 -17.85
N ASN A 69 -5.75 -8.52 -17.33
CA ASN A 69 -4.32 -8.40 -17.59
C ASN A 69 -3.70 -9.75 -18.00
N PRO A 70 -3.91 -10.19 -19.26
CA PRO A 70 -3.41 -11.48 -19.74
C PRO A 70 -1.89 -11.55 -19.83
N ALA A 71 -1.19 -10.41 -19.82
CA ALA A 71 0.26 -10.33 -19.81
C ALA A 71 0.86 -10.63 -18.41
N GLY A 72 0.01 -10.73 -17.38
CA GLY A 72 0.42 -10.97 -16.01
C GLY A 72 0.69 -9.69 -15.23
N TRP A 73 0.57 -9.79 -13.91
CA TRP A 73 0.72 -8.69 -12.98
C TRP A 73 2.15 -8.16 -12.93
N GLN A 74 2.32 -6.85 -13.11
CA GLN A 74 3.63 -6.17 -13.10
C GLN A 74 3.84 -5.32 -11.82
N GLY A 75 2.94 -5.42 -10.86
CA GLY A 75 2.97 -4.61 -9.65
C GLY A 75 3.75 -5.22 -8.49
N GLU A 76 4.16 -6.49 -8.55
CA GLU A 76 4.92 -7.14 -7.48
C GLU A 76 6.28 -6.44 -7.27
N ASN A 77 6.55 -6.00 -6.04
CA ASN A 77 7.76 -5.27 -5.66
C ASN A 77 8.18 -4.28 -6.76
N TRP A 78 7.26 -3.41 -7.14
CA TRP A 78 7.36 -2.65 -8.38
C TRP A 78 8.66 -1.85 -8.43
N ARG A 79 9.48 -2.14 -9.45
CA ARG A 79 10.83 -1.56 -9.65
C ARG A 79 11.79 -1.71 -8.45
N GLY A 80 11.59 -2.73 -7.61
CA GLY A 80 12.41 -2.97 -6.42
C GLY A 80 12.14 -1.99 -5.27
N SER A 81 10.98 -1.32 -5.27
CA SER A 81 10.62 -0.28 -4.29
C SER A 81 10.25 -0.82 -2.90
N GLY A 82 9.97 -2.12 -2.78
CA GLY A 82 9.39 -2.74 -1.59
C GLY A 82 7.87 -2.70 -1.54
N TYR A 83 7.21 -2.05 -2.50
CA TYR A 83 5.75 -1.92 -2.58
C TYR A 83 5.14 -2.75 -3.71
N ASN A 84 3.97 -3.31 -3.44
CA ASN A 84 3.14 -3.97 -4.44
C ASN A 84 2.08 -3.00 -4.97
N ILE A 85 1.97 -2.84 -6.28
CA ILE A 85 0.96 -1.97 -6.89
C ILE A 85 -0.21 -2.81 -7.40
N HIS A 86 -1.41 -2.53 -6.90
CA HIS A 86 -2.64 -3.22 -7.31
C HIS A 86 -3.58 -2.24 -8.00
N SER A 87 -4.08 -2.60 -9.18
CA SER A 87 -5.12 -1.82 -9.84
C SER A 87 -6.46 -2.56 -9.93
N PHE A 88 -7.53 -1.79 -9.80
CA PHE A 88 -8.91 -2.24 -9.88
C PHE A 88 -9.72 -1.24 -10.70
N PHE A 89 -10.53 -1.74 -11.63
CA PHE A 89 -11.26 -0.90 -12.57
C PHE A 89 -12.33 -1.72 -13.32
N PRO A 90 -13.38 -1.06 -13.84
CA PRO A 90 -14.36 -1.70 -14.68
C PRO A 90 -13.84 -1.94 -16.09
N GLU A 91 -14.40 -2.94 -16.75
CA GLU A 91 -14.26 -3.19 -18.18
C GLU A 91 -15.44 -2.63 -18.97
N PHE A 92 -15.20 -2.35 -20.25
CA PHE A 92 -16.19 -1.74 -21.15
C PHE A 92 -16.31 -2.52 -22.47
N PRO A 93 -16.60 -3.83 -22.44
CA PRO A 93 -16.66 -4.63 -23.65
C PRO A 93 -17.77 -4.15 -24.59
N GLY A 94 -17.45 -4.04 -25.87
CA GLY A 94 -18.40 -3.64 -26.91
C GLY A 94 -18.86 -2.18 -26.86
N GLN A 95 -18.35 -1.38 -25.93
CA GLN A 95 -18.66 0.05 -25.84
C GLN A 95 -17.62 0.85 -26.63
N THR A 96 -18.04 2.00 -27.17
CA THR A 96 -17.15 2.92 -27.87
C THR A 96 -17.37 4.33 -27.35
N GLY A 97 -16.27 5.08 -27.19
CA GLY A 97 -16.32 6.42 -26.64
C GLY A 97 -17.09 7.42 -27.52
N PRO A 98 -17.42 8.60 -26.99
CA PRO A 98 -16.97 9.12 -25.68
C PRO A 98 -17.89 8.74 -24.51
N SER A 99 -19.00 8.04 -24.73
CA SER A 99 -19.95 7.67 -23.67
C SER A 99 -19.83 6.18 -23.35
N TRP A 100 -18.89 5.86 -22.46
CA TRP A 100 -18.57 4.49 -22.06
C TRP A 100 -19.56 3.86 -21.07
N GLY A 101 -20.61 4.56 -20.66
CA GLY A 101 -21.65 3.98 -19.79
C GLY A 101 -21.13 3.44 -18.46
N LYS A 102 -21.81 2.40 -17.95
CA LYS A 102 -21.57 1.82 -16.63
C LYS A 102 -20.36 0.89 -16.52
N GLY A 103 -20.02 0.19 -17.61
CA GLY A 103 -19.03 -0.88 -17.58
C GLY A 103 -19.51 -2.12 -16.82
N GLU A 104 -18.58 -3.00 -16.48
CA GLU A 104 -18.79 -4.21 -15.68
C GLU A 104 -17.52 -4.61 -14.91
N GLY A 105 -17.68 -5.34 -13.80
CA GLY A 105 -16.56 -5.80 -12.94
C GLY A 105 -16.33 -4.91 -11.74
N ASP A 106 -15.14 -5.01 -11.13
CA ASP A 106 -14.80 -4.22 -9.93
C ASP A 106 -14.88 -2.72 -10.24
N PHE A 107 -15.55 -1.97 -9.38
CA PHE A 107 -15.87 -0.56 -9.58
C PHE A 107 -16.69 -0.35 -10.85
N GLU A 108 -17.80 -1.06 -11.02
CA GLU A 108 -18.81 -0.65 -11.98
C GLU A 108 -19.20 0.81 -11.70
N VAL A 109 -19.49 1.59 -12.74
CA VAL A 109 -19.83 3.01 -12.57
C VAL A 109 -21.29 3.13 -12.09
N ASP A 110 -21.44 2.81 -10.82
CA ASP A 110 -22.66 2.77 -10.03
C ASP A 110 -22.28 3.09 -8.58
N TYR A 111 -23.03 3.95 -7.90
CA TYR A 111 -22.67 4.40 -6.54
C TYR A 111 -22.65 3.26 -5.51
N GLN A 112 -23.58 2.30 -5.62
CA GLN A 112 -23.68 1.19 -4.68
C GLN A 112 -22.53 0.21 -4.89
N ASP A 113 -22.28 -0.16 -6.14
CA ASP A 113 -21.18 -1.05 -6.54
C ASP A 113 -19.83 -0.46 -6.12
N THR A 114 -19.62 0.83 -6.41
CA THR A 114 -18.41 1.55 -6.02
C THR A 114 -18.15 1.45 -4.52
N SER A 115 -19.18 1.67 -3.69
CA SER A 115 -19.03 1.61 -2.23
C SER A 115 -18.78 0.18 -1.76
N ALA A 116 -19.51 -0.79 -2.30
CA ALA A 116 -19.39 -2.20 -1.95
C ALA A 116 -17.99 -2.74 -2.27
N ASP A 117 -17.49 -2.43 -3.46
CA ASP A 117 -16.17 -2.83 -3.91
C ASP A 117 -15.07 -2.10 -3.17
N TRP A 118 -15.25 -0.81 -2.90
CA TRP A 118 -14.27 -0.04 -2.14
C TRP A 118 -13.97 -0.69 -0.80
N TRP A 119 -15.00 -0.98 0.00
CA TRP A 119 -14.82 -1.56 1.33
C TRP A 119 -14.34 -3.00 1.28
N ARG A 120 -14.82 -3.80 0.33
CA ARG A 120 -14.34 -5.17 0.12
C ARG A 120 -12.86 -5.20 -0.24
N ILE A 121 -12.43 -4.40 -1.21
CA ILE A 121 -11.05 -4.41 -1.72
C ILE A 121 -10.10 -3.84 -0.67
N THR A 122 -10.45 -2.72 -0.05
CA THR A 122 -9.57 -2.10 0.96
C THR A 122 -9.42 -2.97 2.21
N ASP A 123 -10.46 -3.72 2.63
CA ASP A 123 -10.30 -4.71 3.70
C ASP A 123 -9.34 -5.85 3.32
N GLN A 124 -9.34 -6.26 2.05
CA GLN A 124 -8.45 -7.32 1.55
C GLN A 124 -6.99 -6.87 1.49
N ILE A 125 -6.71 -5.74 0.82
CA ILE A 125 -5.33 -5.34 0.52
C ILE A 125 -4.75 -4.31 1.50
N LYS A 126 -5.59 -3.64 2.29
CA LYS A 126 -5.23 -2.65 3.32
C LYS A 126 -4.15 -1.67 2.84
N PRO A 127 -4.44 -0.82 1.85
CA PRO A 127 -3.42 -0.08 1.12
C PRO A 127 -2.76 1.01 1.97
N VAL A 128 -1.42 1.05 1.94
CA VAL A 128 -0.63 2.10 2.61
C VAL A 128 -0.72 3.44 1.88
N ALA A 129 -1.04 3.43 0.59
CA ALA A 129 -1.35 4.62 -0.17
C ALA A 129 -2.31 4.33 -1.33
N ILE A 130 -3.04 5.36 -1.78
CA ILE A 130 -4.10 5.24 -2.78
C ILE A 130 -4.00 6.35 -3.84
N ILE A 131 -4.08 6.01 -5.13
CA ILE A 131 -4.39 7.01 -6.18
C ILE A 131 -5.61 6.55 -6.96
N THR A 132 -6.67 7.34 -6.94
CA THR A 132 -7.83 7.09 -7.79
C THR A 132 -7.71 7.91 -9.08
N PHE A 133 -7.97 7.30 -10.22
CA PHE A 133 -7.98 7.98 -11.51
C PHE A 133 -9.38 7.98 -12.11
N SER A 134 -9.72 9.06 -12.80
CA SER A 134 -10.90 9.08 -13.65
C SER A 134 -10.69 9.99 -14.85
N ARG A 135 -11.56 9.84 -15.85
CA ARG A 135 -11.53 10.67 -17.05
C ARG A 135 -12.04 12.09 -16.74
N GLY A 136 -11.24 13.09 -17.06
CA GLY A 136 -11.51 14.51 -16.84
C GLY A 136 -11.88 15.28 -18.11
N ALA A 137 -11.43 16.54 -18.18
CA ALA A 137 -11.77 17.48 -19.24
C ALA A 137 -11.30 17.03 -20.64
N SER A 138 -11.85 17.65 -21.68
CA SER A 138 -11.37 17.45 -23.05
C SER A 138 -9.93 17.93 -23.21
N GLY A 139 -9.09 17.17 -23.92
CA GLY A 139 -7.71 17.55 -24.23
C GLY A 139 -6.66 16.83 -23.39
N LEU A 140 -5.45 17.37 -23.37
CA LEU A 140 -4.33 16.83 -22.60
C LEU A 140 -4.26 17.52 -21.25
N SER A 141 -4.53 16.78 -20.17
CA SER A 141 -4.36 17.28 -18.81
C SER A 141 -4.11 16.14 -17.83
N TRP A 142 -3.36 16.44 -16.77
CA TRP A 142 -3.15 15.60 -15.60
C TRP A 142 -3.45 16.41 -14.34
N GLU A 143 -4.69 16.33 -13.89
CA GLU A 143 -5.28 17.26 -12.94
C GLU A 143 -5.30 16.60 -11.56
N VAL A 144 -4.38 17.01 -10.68
CA VAL A 144 -4.29 16.45 -9.33
C VAL A 144 -5.27 17.20 -8.43
N GLU A 145 -6.31 16.52 -7.95
CA GLU A 145 -7.34 17.14 -7.12
C GLU A 145 -6.78 17.49 -5.74
N SER A 146 -6.93 18.74 -5.32
CA SER A 146 -6.52 19.17 -3.98
C SER A 146 -7.41 18.65 -2.86
N ARG A 147 -8.64 18.24 -3.19
CA ARG A 147 -9.68 17.86 -2.24
C ARG A 147 -10.87 17.20 -2.92
N ASN A 148 -11.63 16.39 -2.18
CA ASN A 148 -12.93 15.86 -2.59
C ASN A 148 -13.99 16.18 -1.54
N ARG A 149 -15.26 16.27 -1.95
CA ARG A 149 -16.36 16.74 -1.09
C ARG A 149 -17.34 15.63 -0.69
N ASN A 150 -17.76 15.67 0.57
CA ASN A 150 -18.82 14.81 1.11
C ASN A 150 -20.22 15.29 0.68
N ARG A 151 -20.56 15.16 -0.61
CA ARG A 151 -21.72 15.84 -1.20
C ARG A 151 -23.05 15.24 -0.75
N THR A 152 -24.04 16.11 -0.64
CA THR A 152 -25.44 15.74 -0.42
C THR A 152 -26.26 15.63 -1.71
N SER A 153 -25.69 16.04 -2.85
CA SER A 153 -26.34 16.06 -4.16
C SER A 153 -25.38 15.52 -5.21
N TRP A 154 -25.86 14.54 -5.98
CA TRP A 154 -25.05 13.78 -6.93
C TRP A 154 -25.73 13.76 -8.30
N THR A 155 -24.93 13.74 -9.37
CA THR A 155 -25.44 13.48 -10.71
C THR A 155 -25.91 12.02 -10.78
N SER A 156 -27.06 11.77 -11.40
CA SER A 156 -27.56 10.40 -11.59
C SER A 156 -26.56 9.53 -12.35
N ASP A 157 -26.32 8.31 -11.84
CA ASP A 157 -25.54 7.29 -12.56
C ASP A 157 -26.44 6.50 -13.53
N TYR A 158 -25.99 5.31 -13.89
CA TYR A 158 -26.60 4.51 -14.95
C TYR A 158 -27.61 3.46 -14.44
N LEU A 159 -27.67 3.16 -13.15
CA LEU A 159 -28.47 2.06 -12.60
C LEU A 159 -29.30 2.51 -11.39
N ALA A 160 -30.47 1.89 -11.20
CA ALA A 160 -31.33 2.23 -10.07
C ALA A 160 -30.85 1.50 -8.80
N PRO A 161 -30.75 2.18 -7.63
CA PRO A 161 -31.04 3.60 -7.42
C PRO A 161 -29.94 4.53 -7.96
N PHE A 162 -30.30 5.54 -8.75
CA PHE A 162 -29.34 6.38 -9.47
C PHE A 162 -28.50 7.35 -8.61
N GLN A 163 -28.58 7.23 -7.30
CA GLN A 163 -27.95 8.11 -6.31
C GLN A 163 -27.34 7.22 -5.23
N PRO A 164 -26.34 7.70 -4.48
CA PRO A 164 -25.88 6.99 -3.29
C PRO A 164 -27.06 6.66 -2.37
N ASP A 165 -27.07 5.43 -1.85
CA ASP A 165 -28.03 4.96 -0.86
C ASP A 165 -27.90 5.77 0.44
N GLN A 166 -26.68 6.18 0.74
CA GLN A 166 -26.34 7.14 1.79
C GLN A 166 -25.79 8.44 1.19
N SER A 167 -26.51 9.54 1.40
CA SER A 167 -26.09 10.87 0.95
C SER A 167 -26.19 11.87 2.11
N PRO A 168 -25.06 12.45 2.57
CA PRO A 168 -23.72 12.29 2.02
C PRO A 168 -23.13 10.90 2.36
N PRO A 169 -22.18 10.38 1.56
CA PRO A 169 -21.67 9.00 1.72
C PRO A 169 -21.06 8.73 3.09
N ASP A 170 -20.37 9.71 3.66
CA ASP A 170 -19.82 9.62 5.02
C ASP A 170 -20.71 10.39 6.01
N PRO A 171 -21.45 9.70 6.89
CA PRO A 171 -22.36 10.32 7.84
C PRO A 171 -21.62 10.87 9.07
N THR A 172 -20.32 10.56 9.21
CA THR A 172 -19.47 11.01 10.32
C THR A 172 -18.74 12.32 10.00
N TRP A 173 -18.75 12.74 8.74
CA TRP A 173 -18.15 13.99 8.29
C TRP A 173 -19.22 15.01 7.89
N PRO A 174 -19.03 16.33 8.12
CA PRO A 174 -20.04 17.31 7.80
C PRO A 174 -20.44 17.29 6.32
N ALA A 175 -21.74 17.43 6.07
CA ALA A 175 -22.30 17.55 4.73
C ALA A 175 -21.61 18.68 3.95
N ASN A 176 -21.22 18.38 2.70
CA ASN A 176 -20.50 19.27 1.79
C ASN A 176 -19.12 19.77 2.29
N ALA A 177 -18.60 19.24 3.39
CA ALA A 177 -17.22 19.52 3.78
C ALA A 177 -16.24 18.79 2.85
N TYR A 178 -15.04 19.36 2.75
CA TYR A 178 -13.94 18.78 2.00
C TYR A 178 -13.14 17.84 2.87
N ARG A 179 -12.51 16.86 2.22
CA ARG A 179 -11.30 16.20 2.69
C ARG A 179 -10.18 16.61 1.75
N ASP A 180 -9.04 17.00 2.30
CA ASP A 180 -7.88 17.42 1.51
C ASP A 180 -7.06 16.21 1.05
N SER A 181 -6.49 16.31 -0.14
CA SER A 181 -5.60 15.31 -0.70
C SER A 181 -4.32 15.22 0.12
N THR A 182 -3.88 13.99 0.39
CA THR A 182 -2.63 13.67 1.08
C THR A 182 -1.56 13.13 0.12
N LEU A 183 -1.81 13.19 -1.19
CA LEU A 183 -0.79 12.94 -2.20
C LEU A 183 0.33 14.00 -2.11
N PRO A 184 1.57 13.68 -2.53
CA PRO A 184 2.62 14.66 -2.76
C PRO A 184 2.34 15.45 -4.06
N MET A 185 1.24 16.20 -4.09
CA MET A 185 0.65 16.75 -5.32
C MET A 185 1.62 17.63 -6.10
N GLN A 186 2.35 18.50 -5.41
CA GLN A 186 3.30 19.40 -6.07
C GLN A 186 4.46 18.63 -6.70
N ASN A 187 4.96 17.59 -6.03
CA ASN A 187 5.98 16.70 -6.58
C ASN A 187 5.47 15.99 -7.84
N ILE A 188 4.27 15.40 -7.78
CA ILE A 188 3.62 14.75 -8.92
C ILE A 188 3.50 15.72 -10.10
N VAL A 189 2.92 16.91 -9.87
CA VAL A 189 2.74 17.93 -10.91
C VAL A 189 4.09 18.37 -11.51
N THR A 190 5.09 18.59 -10.66
CA THR A 190 6.43 18.98 -11.12
C THR A 190 7.09 17.86 -11.93
N ALA A 191 7.02 16.61 -11.48
CA ALA A 191 7.60 15.46 -12.19
C ALA A 191 6.93 15.22 -13.55
N VAL A 192 5.60 15.30 -13.61
CA VAL A 192 4.85 15.17 -14.87
C VAL A 192 5.21 16.29 -15.84
N ASN A 193 5.21 17.55 -15.39
CA ASN A 193 5.55 18.70 -16.25
C ASN A 193 7.01 18.69 -16.74
N ASN A 194 7.93 18.10 -15.97
CA ASN A 194 9.33 17.95 -16.35
C ASN A 194 9.59 16.71 -17.23
N SER A 195 8.60 15.83 -17.39
CA SER A 195 8.73 14.62 -18.19
C SER A 195 8.71 14.90 -19.70
N ALA A 196 9.24 13.97 -20.50
CA ALA A 196 9.18 14.04 -21.95
C ALA A 196 7.79 13.66 -22.54
N VAL A 197 6.81 13.30 -21.69
CA VAL A 197 5.48 12.81 -22.15
C VAL A 197 4.63 13.93 -22.75
N GLY A 198 4.86 15.18 -22.31
CA GLY A 198 4.24 16.37 -22.90
C GLY A 198 2.77 16.60 -22.55
N VAL A 199 2.29 16.07 -21.42
CA VAL A 199 0.95 16.35 -20.89
C VAL A 199 1.06 17.38 -19.77
N PRO A 200 0.33 18.51 -19.82
CA PRO A 200 0.38 19.51 -18.77
C PRO A 200 -0.30 18.99 -17.50
N ALA A 201 0.37 19.18 -16.37
CA ALA A 201 -0.15 18.85 -15.03
C ALA A 201 -0.35 20.11 -14.18
N PHE A 202 -1.38 20.09 -13.34
CA PHE A 202 -1.65 21.13 -12.36
C PHE A 202 -2.43 20.58 -11.17
N ILE A 203 -2.43 21.33 -10.06
CA ILE A 203 -3.27 21.03 -8.90
C ILE A 203 -4.61 21.73 -9.11
N ASP A 204 -5.71 21.00 -9.16
CA ASP A 204 -7.02 21.64 -9.15
C ASP A 204 -7.40 22.06 -7.71
N THR A 205 -7.57 23.37 -7.54
CA THR A 205 -8.01 24.01 -6.30
C THR A 205 -9.40 24.62 -6.43
N SER A 206 -10.07 24.37 -7.56
CA SER A 206 -11.39 24.90 -7.87
C SER A 206 -12.42 24.50 -6.79
N ALA A 207 -13.53 25.22 -6.79
CA ALA A 207 -14.71 24.81 -6.01
C ALA A 207 -15.43 23.62 -6.67
N GLY A 208 -15.03 23.20 -7.87
CA GLY A 208 -15.54 22.02 -8.56
C GLY A 208 -15.10 20.73 -7.86
N ALA A 209 -13.86 20.70 -7.33
CA ALA A 209 -13.21 19.49 -6.85
C ALA A 209 -13.29 18.37 -7.92
N GLY A 210 -13.38 17.11 -7.52
CA GLY A 210 -13.56 15.97 -8.43
C GLY A 210 -14.92 15.92 -9.16
N GLY A 211 -15.71 16.99 -9.16
CA GLY A 211 -17.01 17.07 -9.85
C GLY A 211 -18.20 16.64 -8.99
N THR A 212 -19.30 16.23 -9.63
CA THR A 212 -20.56 15.84 -8.94
C THR A 212 -20.98 14.41 -9.20
N PHE A 213 -20.09 13.61 -9.79
CA PHE A 213 -20.36 12.25 -10.26
C PHE A 213 -19.39 11.24 -9.62
N LEU A 214 -19.26 10.04 -10.20
CA LEU A 214 -18.48 8.95 -9.62
C LEU A 214 -16.98 9.28 -9.44
N SER A 215 -16.40 10.19 -10.24
CA SER A 215 -15.04 10.69 -10.04
C SER A 215 -14.81 11.31 -8.66
N GLU A 216 -15.69 12.22 -8.24
CA GLU A 216 -15.68 12.80 -6.89
C GLU A 216 -15.96 11.73 -5.84
N TYR A 217 -16.89 10.82 -6.14
CA TYR A 217 -17.33 9.79 -5.20
C TYR A 217 -16.19 8.83 -4.82
N ILE A 218 -15.49 8.28 -5.81
CA ILE A 218 -14.35 7.38 -5.57
C ILE A 218 -13.14 8.13 -5.01
N GLY A 219 -12.89 9.36 -5.46
CA GLY A 219 -11.86 10.23 -4.88
C GLY A 219 -12.10 10.48 -3.39
N TYR A 220 -13.35 10.77 -3.02
CA TYR A 220 -13.76 10.94 -1.63
C TYR A 220 -13.57 9.66 -0.80
N HIS A 221 -13.89 8.48 -1.34
CA HIS A 221 -13.64 7.20 -0.66
C HIS A 221 -12.15 6.97 -0.38
N GLY A 222 -11.27 7.39 -1.31
CA GLY A 222 -9.82 7.46 -1.12
C GLY A 222 -9.42 8.22 0.14
N LEU A 223 -9.85 9.48 0.21
CA LEU A 223 -9.53 10.37 1.32
C LEU A 223 -10.21 9.96 2.63
N TRP A 224 -11.40 9.36 2.54
CA TRP A 224 -12.11 8.83 3.69
C TRP A 224 -11.36 7.65 4.30
N TYR A 225 -10.99 6.65 3.50
CA TYR A 225 -10.19 5.51 3.95
C TYR A 225 -8.89 5.97 4.63
N GLN A 226 -8.15 6.86 3.97
CA GLN A 226 -6.89 7.38 4.51
C GLN A 226 -7.09 8.08 5.86
N SER A 227 -8.15 8.87 6.01
CA SER A 227 -8.42 9.55 7.28
C SER A 227 -8.75 8.59 8.42
N MET A 228 -9.49 7.51 8.16
CA MET A 228 -9.84 6.49 9.16
C MET A 228 -8.62 5.72 9.62
N HIS A 229 -7.68 5.48 8.71
CA HIS A 229 -6.48 4.71 8.94
C HIS A 229 -5.22 5.57 8.97
N SER A 230 -5.32 6.80 9.50
CA SER A 230 -4.18 7.72 9.56
C SER A 230 -3.23 7.46 10.74
N ASP A 231 -3.65 6.64 11.72
CA ASP A 231 -2.83 6.25 12.88
C ASP A 231 -1.75 5.23 12.47
N PRO A 232 -0.45 5.51 12.72
CA PRO A 232 0.63 4.55 12.47
C PRO A 232 0.53 3.20 13.19
N ASN A 233 -0.32 3.09 14.21
CA ASN A 233 -0.58 1.84 14.92
C ASN A 233 -1.76 1.05 14.34
N ASP A 234 -2.49 1.60 13.37
CA ASP A 234 -3.56 0.89 12.68
C ASP A 234 -2.95 -0.19 11.76
N PRO A 235 -3.36 -1.46 11.84
CA PRO A 235 -2.92 -2.50 10.90
C PRO A 235 -3.24 -2.18 9.43
N ALA A 236 -4.19 -1.29 9.17
CA ALA A 236 -4.58 -0.82 7.85
C ALA A 236 -4.01 0.58 7.52
N TRP A 237 -2.99 1.03 8.27
CA TRP A 237 -2.39 2.36 8.17
C TRP A 237 -2.16 2.81 6.72
N SER A 238 -2.69 3.99 6.42
CA SER A 238 -2.66 4.62 5.11
C SER A 238 -2.18 6.06 5.23
N VAL A 239 -1.06 6.36 4.57
CA VAL A 239 -0.37 7.65 4.74
C VAL A 239 -0.73 8.67 3.69
N ALA A 240 -1.23 8.22 2.53
CA ALA A 240 -1.49 9.11 1.40
C ALA A 240 -2.64 8.60 0.53
N ALA A 241 -3.54 9.48 0.16
CA ALA A 241 -4.61 9.22 -0.80
C ALA A 241 -4.95 10.48 -1.60
N GLY A 242 -5.47 10.29 -2.81
CA GLY A 242 -6.05 11.38 -3.60
C GLY A 242 -6.62 10.93 -4.93
N HIS A 243 -7.04 11.92 -5.71
CA HIS A 243 -7.66 11.74 -7.01
C HIS A 243 -6.91 12.49 -8.10
N ILE A 244 -6.85 11.90 -9.29
CA ILE A 244 -6.28 12.53 -10.48
C ILE A 244 -7.27 12.38 -11.64
N HIS A 245 -7.72 13.51 -12.17
CA HIS A 245 -8.46 13.56 -13.42
C HIS A 245 -7.49 13.54 -14.60
N VAL A 246 -7.79 12.70 -15.59
CA VAL A 246 -6.96 12.52 -16.80
C VAL A 246 -7.72 13.01 -18.01
N GLY A 247 -7.13 13.97 -18.73
CA GLY A 247 -7.74 14.56 -19.91
C GLY A 247 -8.03 13.52 -21.00
N VAL A 248 -9.17 13.66 -21.68
CA VAL A 248 -9.66 12.73 -22.71
C VAL A 248 -8.67 12.52 -23.86
N GLY A 249 -7.85 13.52 -24.16
CA GLY A 249 -6.87 13.48 -25.25
C GLY A 249 -5.58 12.72 -24.89
N VAL A 250 -5.38 12.37 -23.62
CA VAL A 250 -4.21 11.63 -23.17
C VAL A 250 -4.29 10.21 -23.73
N SER A 251 -3.27 9.77 -24.46
CA SER A 251 -3.24 8.38 -24.96
C SER A 251 -3.06 7.39 -23.81
N GLU A 252 -3.38 6.11 -24.04
CA GLU A 252 -3.16 5.06 -23.04
C GLU A 252 -1.68 4.95 -22.65
N GLU A 253 -0.77 5.07 -23.63
CA GLU A 253 0.66 5.04 -23.38
C GLU A 253 1.15 6.27 -22.59
N GLN A 254 0.65 7.47 -22.92
CA GLN A 254 0.94 8.65 -22.11
C GLN A 254 0.41 8.47 -20.68
N GLY A 255 -0.83 8.03 -20.52
CA GLY A 255 -1.44 7.78 -19.21
C GLY A 255 -0.66 6.75 -18.41
N ARG A 256 -0.16 5.68 -19.04
CA ARG A 256 0.63 4.63 -18.38
C ARG A 256 1.92 5.21 -17.83
N LEU A 257 2.66 5.97 -18.66
CA LEU A 257 3.91 6.61 -18.25
C LEU A 257 3.69 7.63 -17.12
N LEU A 258 2.63 8.44 -17.18
CA LEU A 258 2.33 9.43 -16.14
C LEU A 258 1.82 8.81 -14.85
N THR A 259 1.12 7.67 -14.93
CA THR A 259 0.78 6.86 -13.76
C THR A 259 2.04 6.40 -13.05
N GLU A 260 3.02 5.85 -13.80
CA GLU A 260 4.29 5.40 -13.24
C GLU A 260 5.09 6.56 -12.60
N ILE A 261 5.15 7.73 -13.25
CA ILE A 261 5.78 8.92 -12.67
C ILE A 261 5.08 9.36 -11.37
N SER A 262 3.75 9.34 -11.35
CA SER A 262 2.97 9.70 -10.16
C SER A 262 3.19 8.70 -9.01
N LEU A 263 3.34 7.41 -9.32
CA LEU A 263 3.67 6.35 -8.37
C LEU A 263 5.09 6.52 -7.81
N GLU A 264 6.06 6.91 -8.61
CA GLU A 264 7.43 7.17 -8.14
C GLU A 264 7.46 8.28 -7.08
N GLU A 265 6.78 9.39 -7.34
CA GLU A 265 6.69 10.49 -6.37
C GLU A 265 5.88 10.11 -5.12
N LEU A 266 4.80 9.32 -5.30
CA LEU A 266 4.05 8.78 -4.17
C LEU A 266 4.92 7.87 -3.29
N ILE A 267 5.64 6.92 -3.88
CA ILE A 267 6.53 6.00 -3.16
C ILE A 267 7.65 6.77 -2.45
N ALA A 268 8.24 7.77 -3.11
CA ALA A 268 9.24 8.63 -2.48
C ALA A 268 8.67 9.32 -1.24
N HIS A 269 7.44 9.83 -1.32
CA HIS A 269 6.74 10.41 -0.18
C HIS A 269 6.44 9.38 0.93
N VAL A 270 5.88 8.21 0.58
CA VAL A 270 5.58 7.14 1.55
C VAL A 270 6.85 6.75 2.31
N ASN A 271 7.99 6.61 1.64
CA ASN A 271 9.27 6.29 2.27
C ASN A 271 9.80 7.33 3.26
N THR A 272 9.26 8.56 3.26
CA THR A 272 9.60 9.58 4.26
C THR A 272 8.82 9.40 5.57
N ILE A 273 7.73 8.62 5.54
CA ILE A 273 6.79 8.42 6.65
C ILE A 273 6.88 6.99 7.17
N VAL A 274 6.83 6.03 6.25
CA VAL A 274 6.92 4.60 6.49
C VAL A 274 8.38 4.19 6.31
N PRO A 275 9.05 3.59 7.32
CA PRO A 275 10.39 3.06 7.15
C PRO A 275 10.39 2.05 5.99
N ALA A 276 11.21 2.29 4.97
CA ALA A 276 11.18 1.47 3.76
C ALA A 276 11.31 -0.03 4.11
N PRO A 277 10.44 -0.90 3.55
CA PRO A 277 10.47 -2.34 3.81
C PRO A 277 11.87 -2.91 3.58
N GLY A 278 12.55 -3.34 4.65
CA GLY A 278 13.92 -3.88 4.61
C GLY A 278 15.01 -3.02 5.28
N SER A 279 14.70 -1.80 5.73
CA SER A 279 15.69 -0.92 6.40
C SER A 279 16.02 -1.34 7.85
N ALA A 280 15.21 -2.23 8.44
CA ALA A 280 15.37 -2.67 9.83
C ALA A 280 16.58 -3.60 10.09
N ILE A 281 17.25 -4.11 9.05
CA ILE A 281 18.29 -5.15 9.21
C ILE A 281 19.71 -4.57 9.43
N VAL A 282 19.98 -3.31 9.10
CA VAL A 282 21.38 -2.80 9.09
C VAL A 282 21.90 -2.31 10.45
N LEU A 283 21.02 -2.02 11.43
CA LEU A 283 21.45 -1.45 12.71
C LEU A 283 21.94 -2.47 13.77
N ALA A 284 21.85 -3.78 13.51
CA ALA A 284 22.17 -4.80 14.52
C ALA A 284 23.62 -5.34 14.49
N LEU A 285 24.44 -5.00 13.48
CA LEU A 285 25.78 -5.62 13.31
C LEU A 285 26.98 -4.68 13.59
N GLY A 286 26.73 -3.42 13.96
CA GLY A 286 27.77 -2.40 14.14
C GLY A 286 28.25 -2.20 15.57
N GLY A 287 28.67 -3.23 16.31
CA GLY A 287 29.17 -2.98 17.68
C GLY A 287 29.65 -4.17 18.50
N LEU A 288 30.76 -4.81 18.11
CA LEU A 288 31.59 -5.54 19.08
C LEU A 288 33.05 -5.09 18.94
N PRO A 289 33.60 -4.31 19.90
CA PRO A 289 35.02 -3.99 19.89
C PRO A 289 35.83 -5.24 20.21
N ALA A 290 36.77 -5.57 19.33
CA ALA A 290 37.75 -6.63 19.53
C ALA A 290 38.59 -6.38 20.78
N GLY A 291 38.28 -7.09 21.87
CA GLY A 291 39.03 -7.08 23.12
C GLY A 291 40.45 -7.62 22.91
N ARG A 292 41.42 -6.71 22.95
CA ARG A 292 42.86 -6.96 22.87
C ARG A 292 43.30 -7.82 24.07
N ARG A 293 43.71 -9.07 23.83
CA ARG A 293 44.41 -9.89 24.84
C ARG A 293 45.74 -9.22 25.20
N ARG A 294 45.96 -8.95 26.49
CA ARG A 294 47.31 -8.75 27.04
C ARG A 294 47.69 -9.98 27.87
N ARG A 295 48.98 -10.31 27.76
CA ARG A 295 49.68 -11.45 28.34
C ARG A 295 49.67 -11.44 29.86
#